data_AF-A0A484ZGE4-F1
#
_entry.id   AF-A0A484ZGE4-F1
#
_cell.length_a   1.000
_cell.length_b   1.000
_cell.length_c   1.000
_cell.angle_alpha   90.00
_cell.angle_beta   90.00
_cell.angle_gamma   90.00
#
_symmetry.space_group_name_H-M   'P 1'
#
loop_
_entity.id
_entity.type
_entity.pdbx_description
1 polymer ?
#
loop_
_entity_poly.entity_id
_entity_poly.type
_entity_poly.pdbx_seq_one_letter_code
_entity_poly.pdbx_strand_id
1 'polypeptide(L)' 'MWARIENNRVVELTDINPEGRFHPSLVWVNCPEYVQADYLYDGHIFTEPEEISDIE' A
#
# COMPACT_ATOMS: atom_id res chain seq x y z
N MET A 1 6.88 -7.83 3.57
CA MET A 1 6.85 -6.60 2.76
C MET A 1 6.08 -5.53 3.54
N TRP A 2 6.27 -4.26 3.20
CA TRP A 2 5.61 -3.12 3.80
C TRP A 2 5.02 -2.23 2.71
N ALA A 3 3.77 -1.82 2.90
CA ALA A 3 3.05 -0.91 2.03
C ALA A 3 2.97 0.47 2.68
N ARG A 4 3.39 1.50 1.93
CA ARG A 4 3.17 2.89 2.28
C ARG A 4 1.75 3.26 1.90
N ILE A 5 0.96 3.64 2.90
CA ILE A 5 -0.43 4.03 2.72
C ILE A 5 -0.53 5.54 2.69
N GLU A 6 -1.16 6.06 1.65
CA GLU A 6 -1.46 7.48 1.50
C GLU A 6 -2.86 7.60 0.92
N ASN A 7 -3.74 8.36 1.58
CA ASN A 7 -5.17 8.47 1.20
C ASN A 7 -5.83 7.09 0.96
N ASN A 8 -5.65 6.15 1.88
CA ASN A 8 -6.20 4.78 1.80
C ASN A 8 -5.71 3.97 0.58
N ARG A 9 -4.59 4.34 -0.04
CA ARG A 9 -4.02 3.65 -1.20
C ARG A 9 -2.55 3.33 -0.97
N VAL A 10 -2.12 2.18 -1.48
CA VAL A 10 -0.72 1.78 -1.51
C VAL A 10 -0.01 2.62 -2.56
N VAL A 11 0.89 3.49 -2.11
CA VAL A 11 1.68 4.36 -2.99
C VAL A 11 3.11 3.85 -3.17
N GLU A 12 3.59 3.00 -2.28
CA GLU A 12 4.93 2.42 -2.35
C GLU A 12 5.00 1.09 -1.61
N LEU A 13 5.90 0.21 -2.04
CA LEU A 13 6.19 -1.07 -1.41
C LEU A 13 7.67 -1.20 -1.10
N THR A 14 7.98 -1.83 0.02
CA THR A 14 9.37 -2.10 0.39
C THR A 14 9.51 -3.39 1.19
N ASP A 15 10.63 -4.09 0.99
CA ASP A 15 10.94 -5.32 1.73
C ASP A 15 11.77 -5.08 2.99
N ILE A 16 12.24 -3.85 3.20
CA ILE A 16 13.00 -3.47 4.40
C ILE A 16 12.08 -2.94 5.50
N ASN A 17 12.50 -3.04 6.77
CA ASN A 17 11.75 -2.42 7.87
C ASN A 17 11.80 -0.88 7.74
N PRO A 18 10.65 -0.19 7.61
CA PRO A 18 10.60 1.26 7.48
C PRO A 18 10.80 2.01 8.81
N GLU A 19 10.67 1.35 9.97
CA GLU A 19 10.84 1.95 11.29
C GLU A 19 12.24 2.55 11.47
N GLY A 20 12.31 3.81 11.88
CA GLY A 20 13.57 4.54 12.08
C GLY A 20 14.36 4.84 10.80
N ARG A 21 13.83 4.48 9.63
CA ARG A 21 14.44 4.75 8.31
C ARG A 21 13.75 5.88 7.57
N PHE A 22 12.41 5.88 7.60
CA PHE A 22 11.59 6.86 6.91
C PHE A 22 11.04 7.92 7.88
N HIS A 23 10.51 9.00 7.32
CA HIS A 23 9.89 10.06 8.11
C HIS A 23 8.68 9.50 8.87
N PRO A 24 8.50 9.80 10.18
CA PRO A 24 7.43 9.23 11.01
C PRO A 24 6.02 9.62 10.56
N SER A 25 5.89 10.59 9.66
CA SER A 25 4.62 10.97 9.02
C SER A 25 4.15 9.95 7.97
N LEU A 26 5.03 9.08 7.48
CA LEU A 26 4.68 8.07 6.50
C LEU A 26 4.04 6.88 7.19
N VAL A 27 2.84 6.52 6.74
CA VAL A 27 2.12 5.36 7.27
C VAL A 27 2.60 4.13 6.52
N TRP A 28 3.32 3.26 7.23
CA TRP A 28 3.74 1.98 6.71
C TRP A 28 2.99 0.86 7.41
N VAL A 29 2.42 -0.04 6.61
CA VAL A 29 1.66 -1.19 7.09
C VAL A 29 2.30 -2.46 6.56
N ASN A 30 2.43 -3.46 7.43
CA ASN A 30 2.92 -4.76 7.01
C ASN A 30 1.93 -5.40 6.02
N CYS A 31 2.43 -5.84 4.87
CA CYS A 31 1.60 -6.41 3.82
C CYS A 31 2.20 -7.74 3.30
N PRO A 32 1.35 -8.65 2.82
CA PRO A 32 1.80 -9.84 2.13
C PRO A 32 2.39 -9.50 0.75
N GLU A 33 3.19 -10.40 0.20
CA GLU A 33 3.97 -10.18 -1.03
C GLU A 33 3.12 -10.06 -2.30
N TYR A 34 1.83 -10.42 -2.25
CA TYR A 34 0.91 -10.24 -3.37
C TYR A 34 0.40 -8.81 -3.51
N VAL A 35 0.53 -7.97 -2.48
CA VAL A 35 0.07 -6.58 -2.52
C VAL A 35 0.93 -5.81 -3.49
N GLN A 36 0.29 -5.04 -4.36
CA GLN A 36 0.96 -4.18 -5.33
C GLN A 36 0.70 -2.71 -5.01
N ALA A 37 1.50 -1.83 -5.65
CA ALA A 37 1.15 -0.42 -5.70
C ALA A 37 -0.26 -0.27 -6.27
N ASP A 38 -0.93 0.81 -5.91
CA ASP A 38 -2.30 1.14 -6.34
C ASP A 38 -3.44 0.44 -5.56
N TYR A 39 -3.14 -0.63 -4.79
CA TYR A 39 -4.11 -1.31 -3.94
C TYR A 39 -4.75 -0.38 -2.92
N LEU A 40 -6.01 -0.64 -2.59
CA LEU A 40 -6.76 0.08 -1.56
C LEU A 40 -6.58 -0.58 -0.20
N TYR A 41 -6.41 0.23 0.84
CA TYR A 41 -6.27 -0.21 2.22
C TYR A 41 -7.29 0.48 3.14
N ASP A 42 -8.20 -0.33 3.71
CA ASP A 42 -9.27 0.13 4.60
C ASP A 42 -8.85 0.18 6.09
N GLY A 43 -7.56 -0.06 6.39
CA GLY A 43 -7.08 -0.17 7.77
C GLY A 43 -6.95 -1.61 8.27
N HIS A 44 -7.49 -2.58 7.53
CA HIS A 44 -7.39 -4.01 7.86
C HIS A 44 -7.06 -4.89 6.64
N ILE A 45 -7.64 -4.59 5.48
CA ILE A 45 -7.57 -5.45 4.29
C ILE A 45 -7.05 -4.64 3.11
N PHE A 46 -6.20 -5.29 2.32
CA PHE A 46 -5.76 -4.81 1.01
C PHE A 46 -6.69 -5.34 -0.06
N THR A 47 -7.28 -4.45 -0.84
CA THR A 47 -8.19 -4.79 -1.94
C THR A 47 -7.57 -4.29 -3.23
N GLU A 48 -7.64 -5.10 -4.29
CA GLU A 48 -7.29 -4.66 -5.64
C GLU A 48 -8.08 -3.39 -5.98
N PRO A 49 -7.46 -2.39 -6.61
CA PRO A 49 -8.24 -1.28 -7.14
C PRO A 49 -9.20 -1.87 -8.18
N GLU A 50 -10.46 -1.41 -8.20
CA GLU A 50 -11.32 -1.70 -9.34
C GLU A 50 -10.63 -1.06 -10.55
N GLU A 51 -9.96 -1.89 -11.35
CA GLU A 51 -9.48 -1.50 -12.67
C GLU A 51 -10.74 -1.16 -13.44
N ILE A 52 -11.08 0.13 -13.51
CA ILE A 52 -12.08 0.60 -14.45
C ILE A 52 -11.46 0.29 -15.79
N SER A 53 -11.73 -0.90 -16.32
CA SER A 53 -11.50 -1.22 -17.71
C SER A 53 -12.32 -0.19 -18.46
N ASP A 54 -11.66 0.82 -19.03
CA ASP A 54 -12.23 1.75 -20.00
C ASP A 54 -13.17 0.93 -20.90
N ILE A 55 -14.48 1.12 -20.68
CA ILE A 55 -15.51 0.54 -21.53
C ILE A 55 -15.33 1.24 -22.88
N GLU A 56 -15.03 0.44 -23.91
CA GLU A 56 -14.76 0.82 -25.32
C GLU A 56 -15.66 1.93 -25.88
#